data_AF-A0A3Q2PBY0-F1
#
_entry.id   AF-A0A3Q2PBY0-F1
#
_cell.length_a   1.000
_cell.length_b   1.000
_cell.length_c   1.000
_cell.angle_alpha   90.00
_cell.angle_beta   90.00
_cell.angle_gamma   90.00
#
_symmetry.space_group_name_H-M   'P 1'
#
loop_
_entity.id
_entity.type
_entity.pdbx_description
1 polymer ?
#
loop_
_entity_poly.entity_id
_entity_poly.type
_entity_poly.pdbx_seq_one_letter_code
_entity_poly.pdbx_strand_id
1 'polypeptide(L)'
;MSHRSGQEDPERYLFVDRAVVYNPATQADWTAKKLVWVPSERHGFEAAGIREERGEEVLVELAENGKKVVINKDDIQKMNPPKFSKVEDMAELTCLNEASVLYNLKDRYYSGLIYTYSGLFCVVINPYKNLPIYSENIIEMYRGKKRHEMPPHIYAISESAYRCMLQDREDQSILCTGESGAGKTENTKKVIQYLAHVASSHKGRKDHNIPPDSPKAFKLQASGSPDACVISFAVCTDLHVLLFKSLAFP
;
A
#
# COMPACT_ATOMS: atom_id res chain seq x y z
N MET A 1 5.98 1.02 -39.36
CA MET A 1 4.90 1.04 -38.35
C MET A 1 5.27 0.00 -37.29
N SER A 2 5.86 0.43 -36.19
CA SER A 2 6.32 -0.44 -35.12
C SER A 2 5.14 -0.90 -34.27
N HIS A 3 4.92 -2.20 -34.19
CA HIS A 3 4.03 -2.82 -33.22
C HIS A 3 4.50 -2.47 -31.79
N ARG A 4 3.85 -1.50 -31.14
CA ARG A 4 3.90 -1.37 -29.68
C ARG A 4 3.03 -2.49 -29.12
N SER A 5 3.67 -3.52 -28.57
CA SER A 5 3.01 -4.46 -27.67
C SER A 5 2.31 -3.67 -26.57
N GLY A 6 1.06 -4.05 -26.26
CA GLY A 6 0.22 -3.42 -25.23
C GLY A 6 0.76 -3.66 -23.82
N GLN A 7 1.90 -3.07 -23.48
CA GLN A 7 2.36 -2.95 -22.11
C GLN A 7 1.44 -1.97 -21.39
N GLU A 8 0.64 -2.48 -20.45
CA GLU A 8 -0.13 -1.65 -19.55
C GLU A 8 0.81 -0.72 -18.77
N ASP A 9 0.46 0.56 -18.74
CA ASP A 9 1.23 1.60 -18.06
C ASP A 9 1.30 1.30 -16.55
N PRO A 10 2.50 1.05 -15.98
CA PRO A 10 2.65 0.74 -14.57
C PRO A 10 2.24 1.89 -13.65
N GLU A 11 2.25 3.14 -14.15
CA GLU A 11 1.86 4.31 -13.36
C GLU A 11 0.39 4.24 -12.95
N ARG A 12 -0.48 3.64 -13.78
CA ARG A 12 -1.89 3.44 -13.46
C ARG A 12 -2.10 2.58 -12.20
N TYR A 13 -1.15 1.71 -11.88
CA TYR A 13 -1.20 0.80 -10.74
C TYR A 13 -0.44 1.32 -9.51
N LEU A 14 0.11 2.53 -9.59
CA LEU A 14 0.85 3.18 -8.50
C LEU A 14 0.23 4.53 -8.11
N PHE A 15 -0.21 5.32 -9.08
CA PHE A 15 -0.70 6.67 -8.88
C PHE A 15 -2.23 6.72 -8.87
N VAL A 16 -2.76 7.53 -7.95
CA VAL A 16 -4.20 7.85 -7.93
C VAL A 16 -4.48 8.89 -9.01
N ASP A 17 -5.46 8.61 -9.88
CA ASP A 17 -5.99 9.62 -10.79
C ASP A 17 -6.81 10.67 -10.02
N ARG A 18 -6.15 11.75 -9.61
CA ARG A 18 -6.76 12.82 -8.81
C ARG A 18 -7.81 13.62 -9.58
N ALA A 19 -7.80 13.60 -10.91
CA ALA A 19 -8.83 14.28 -11.71
C ALA A 19 -10.21 13.62 -11.52
N VAL A 20 -10.23 12.32 -11.21
CA VAL A 20 -11.46 11.56 -10.92
C VAL A 20 -11.92 11.72 -9.47
N VAL A 21 -10.99 11.98 -8.54
CA VAL A 21 -11.29 12.07 -7.10
C VAL A 21 -12.03 13.37 -6.74
N TYR A 22 -11.72 14.49 -7.40
CA TYR A 22 -12.39 15.76 -7.13
C TYR A 22 -13.56 16.01 -8.09
N ASN A 23 -14.78 15.70 -7.63
CA ASN A 23 -16.01 16.05 -8.32
C ASN A 23 -16.90 16.94 -7.42
N PRO A 24 -17.16 18.20 -7.77
CA PRO A 24 -18.03 19.08 -7.00
C PRO A 24 -19.43 18.51 -6.74
N ALA A 25 -19.96 17.70 -7.66
CA ALA A 25 -21.26 17.06 -7.51
C ALA A 25 -21.26 16.02 -6.38
N THR A 26 -20.19 15.23 -6.24
CA THR A 26 -20.11 14.21 -5.17
C THR A 26 -19.98 14.87 -3.79
N GLN A 27 -19.28 16.00 -3.70
CA GLN A 27 -19.18 16.79 -2.48
C GLN A 27 -20.54 17.40 -2.08
N ALA A 28 -21.29 17.92 -3.05
CA ALA A 28 -22.64 18.44 -2.81
C ALA A 28 -23.58 17.33 -2.32
N ASP A 29 -23.56 16.16 -2.96
CA ASP A 29 -24.37 15.01 -2.58
C ASP A 29 -24.06 14.49 -1.17
N TRP A 30 -22.77 14.38 -0.82
CA TRP A 30 -22.33 13.98 0.52
C TRP A 30 -22.87 14.90 1.60
N THR A 31 -22.79 16.22 1.34
CA THR A 31 -23.26 17.25 2.28
C THR A 31 -24.79 17.22 2.40
N ALA A 32 -25.50 17.16 1.27
CA ALA A 32 -26.96 17.22 1.23
C ALA A 32 -27.61 16.00 1.91
N LYS A 33 -27.04 14.80 1.73
CA LYS A 33 -27.62 13.54 2.22
C LYS A 33 -27.18 13.18 3.63
N LYS A 34 -26.29 13.96 4.27
CA LYS A 34 -25.67 13.64 5.58
C LYS A 34 -25.21 12.18 5.61
N LEU A 35 -24.35 11.80 4.66
CA LEU A 35 -23.97 10.41 4.48
C LEU A 35 -23.20 9.86 5.69
N VAL A 36 -23.51 8.62 6.04
CA VAL A 36 -22.91 7.83 7.10
C VAL A 36 -22.68 6.40 6.62
N TRP A 37 -21.84 5.66 7.34
CA TRP A 37 -21.68 4.22 7.17
C TRP A 37 -22.59 3.48 8.13
N VAL A 38 -23.25 2.43 7.64
CA VAL A 38 -24.07 1.51 8.44
C VAL A 38 -23.64 0.06 8.20
N PRO A 39 -23.84 -0.85 9.17
CA PRO A 39 -23.49 -2.26 9.02
C PRO A 39 -24.22 -2.92 7.84
N SER A 40 -23.53 -3.81 7.14
CA SER A 40 -24.06 -4.54 5.99
C SER A 40 -23.55 -5.98 6.00
N GLU A 41 -24.45 -6.96 6.01
CA GLU A 41 -24.07 -8.39 5.98
C GLU A 41 -23.28 -8.77 4.73
N ARG A 42 -23.53 -8.05 3.61
CA ARG A 42 -22.90 -8.35 2.32
C ARG A 42 -21.58 -7.60 2.11
N HIS A 43 -21.49 -6.37 2.62
CA HIS A 43 -20.40 -5.46 2.29
C HIS A 43 -19.53 -5.09 3.50
N GLY A 44 -19.84 -5.59 4.69
CA GLY A 44 -19.30 -5.12 5.97
C GLY A 44 -19.97 -3.82 6.38
N PHE A 45 -19.81 -2.80 5.53
CA PHE A 45 -20.46 -1.49 5.67
C PHE A 45 -20.99 -0.99 4.33
N GLU A 46 -22.06 -0.21 4.37
CA GLU A 46 -22.63 0.48 3.20
C GLU A 46 -22.98 1.93 3.54
N ALA A 47 -23.01 2.79 2.51
CA ALA A 47 -23.33 4.20 2.68
C ALA A 47 -24.85 4.39 2.82
N ALA A 48 -25.26 5.24 3.75
CA ALA A 48 -26.67 5.59 3.96
C ALA A 48 -26.81 7.08 4.28
N GLY A 49 -27.92 7.69 3.88
CA GLY A 49 -28.25 9.07 4.23
C GLY A 49 -29.21 9.12 5.41
N ILE A 50 -28.91 9.95 6.42
CA ILE A 50 -29.80 10.16 7.56
C ILE A 50 -31.10 10.84 7.07
N ARG A 51 -32.26 10.35 7.51
CA ARG A 51 -33.58 10.92 7.21
C ARG A 51 -34.27 11.49 8.43
N GLU A 52 -34.29 10.74 9.53
CA GLU A 52 -34.98 11.13 10.75
C GLU A 52 -34.25 10.56 11.97
N GLU A 53 -34.09 11.36 13.02
CA GLU A 53 -33.55 10.90 14.30
C GLU A 53 -34.69 10.70 15.29
N ARG A 54 -34.75 9.51 15.92
CA ARG A 54 -35.81 9.09 16.83
C ARG A 54 -35.20 8.59 18.14
N GLY A 55 -34.83 9.52 19.03
CA GLY A 55 -34.19 9.16 20.29
C GLY A 55 -32.87 8.44 20.06
N GLU A 56 -32.80 7.16 20.43
CA GLU A 56 -31.63 6.26 20.27
C GLU A 56 -31.53 5.60 18.89
N GLU A 57 -32.55 5.72 18.05
CA GLU A 57 -32.58 5.15 16.72
C GLU A 57 -32.56 6.24 15.64
N VAL A 58 -32.12 5.87 14.43
CA VAL A 58 -32.11 6.75 13.26
C VAL A 58 -32.71 6.00 12.09
N LEU A 59 -33.67 6.65 11.42
CA LEU A 59 -34.13 6.22 10.11
C LEU A 59 -33.12 6.70 9.07
N VAL A 60 -32.47 5.75 8.39
CA VAL A 60 -31.53 5.99 7.30
C VAL A 60 -32.07 5.43 5.99
N GLU A 61 -31.60 5.98 4.87
CA GLU A 61 -31.91 5.50 3.53
C GLU A 61 -30.61 5.01 2.87
N LEU A 62 -30.55 3.73 2.54
CA LEU A 62 -29.37 3.10 1.93
C LEU A 62 -29.09 3.71 0.56
N ALA A 63 -27.84 4.08 0.31
CA ALA A 63 -27.45 4.76 -0.92
C ALA A 63 -27.49 3.84 -2.16
N GLU A 64 -27.33 2.53 -1.98
CA GLU A 64 -27.29 1.56 -3.10
C GLU A 64 -28.68 1.28 -3.69
N ASN A 65 -29.70 1.12 -2.84
CA ASN A 65 -31.03 0.65 -3.26
C ASN A 65 -32.20 1.54 -2.80
N GLY A 66 -31.93 2.63 -2.08
CA GLY A 66 -32.95 3.55 -1.57
C GLY A 66 -33.85 2.97 -0.47
N LYS A 67 -33.55 1.76 0.03
CA LYS A 67 -34.32 1.14 1.11
C LYS A 67 -34.15 1.94 2.40
N LYS A 68 -35.25 2.18 3.10
CA LYS A 68 -35.25 2.81 4.42
C LYS A 68 -35.15 1.77 5.52
N VAL A 69 -34.22 1.96 6.45
CA VAL A 69 -33.98 1.07 7.58
C VAL A 69 -33.79 1.90 8.85
N VAL A 70 -34.19 1.34 9.99
CA VAL A 70 -33.98 1.94 11.31
C VAL A 70 -32.76 1.26 11.93
N ILE A 71 -31.80 2.06 12.36
CA ILE A 71 -30.51 1.60 12.90
C ILE A 71 -30.25 2.32 14.22
N ASN A 72 -29.62 1.65 15.18
CA ASN A 72 -29.20 2.28 16.43
C ASN A 72 -28.14 3.36 16.15
N LYS A 73 -28.20 4.50 16.86
CA LYS A 73 -27.21 5.57 16.73
C LYS A 73 -25.76 5.11 16.94
N ASP A 74 -25.54 4.14 17.82
CA ASP A 74 -24.22 3.62 18.16
C ASP A 74 -23.61 2.76 17.03
N ASP A 75 -24.44 2.20 16.15
CA ASP A 75 -23.99 1.39 15.01
C ASP A 75 -23.60 2.25 13.79
N ILE A 76 -23.88 3.57 13.84
CA ILE A 76 -23.62 4.49 12.74
C ILE A 76 -22.20 5.04 12.83
N GLN A 77 -21.43 4.89 11.75
CA GLN A 77 -20.08 5.46 11.66
C GLN A 77 -20.03 6.68 10.73
N LYS A 78 -19.28 7.70 11.13
CA LYS A 78 -19.12 8.94 10.32
C LYS A 78 -18.45 8.63 8.98
N MET A 79 -18.99 9.17 7.89
CA MET A 79 -18.39 9.05 6.56
C MET A 79 -17.45 10.23 6.28
N ASN A 80 -16.24 9.91 5.81
CA ASN A 80 -15.30 10.93 5.36
C ASN A 80 -15.81 11.62 4.07
N PRO A 81 -15.50 12.92 3.88
CA PRO A 81 -15.81 13.61 2.63
C PRO A 81 -15.17 12.94 1.39
N PRO A 82 -15.78 13.05 0.19
CA PRO A 82 -15.29 12.41 -1.04
C PRO A 82 -13.84 12.74 -1.43
N LYS A 83 -13.32 13.89 -0.99
CA LYS A 83 -11.90 14.27 -1.19
C LYS A 83 -10.91 13.28 -0.58
N PHE A 84 -11.36 12.43 0.35
CA PHE A 84 -10.58 11.37 0.98
C PHE A 84 -10.76 10.00 0.29
N SER A 85 -11.30 9.95 -0.93
CA SER A 85 -11.29 8.72 -1.73
C SER A 85 -9.86 8.38 -2.15
N LYS A 86 -9.49 7.10 -1.98
CA LYS A 86 -8.19 6.52 -2.34
C LYS A 86 -7.00 7.20 -1.68
N VAL A 87 -7.13 7.67 -0.44
CA VAL A 87 -6.00 8.26 0.31
C VAL A 87 -4.82 7.30 0.37
N GLU A 88 -3.62 7.86 0.20
CA GLU A 88 -2.38 7.11 0.21
C GLU A 88 -1.97 6.70 1.63
N ASP A 89 -2.27 7.55 2.63
CA ASP A 89 -2.08 7.26 4.05
C ASP A 89 -3.40 7.38 4.81
N MET A 90 -3.85 6.28 5.40
CA MET A 90 -5.11 6.25 6.17
C MET A 90 -5.03 7.08 7.46
N ALA A 91 -3.84 7.45 7.93
CA ALA A 91 -3.69 8.39 9.03
C ALA A 91 -4.16 9.81 8.69
N GLU A 92 -4.35 10.13 7.40
CA GLU A 92 -4.87 11.43 6.93
C GLU A 92 -6.41 11.52 6.97
N LEU A 93 -7.10 10.39 7.22
CA LEU A 93 -8.56 10.38 7.32
C LEU A 93 -9.03 11.21 8.53
N THR A 94 -10.04 12.04 8.33
CA THR A 94 -10.62 12.84 9.43
C THR A 94 -11.40 11.96 10.40
N CYS A 95 -12.15 11.00 9.88
CA CYS A 95 -12.87 10.00 10.65
C CYS A 95 -12.16 8.65 10.46
N LEU A 96 -11.33 8.26 11.43
CA LEU A 96 -10.68 6.95 11.43
C LEU A 96 -11.59 5.93 12.12
N ASN A 97 -12.40 5.23 11.32
CA ASN A 97 -13.27 4.16 11.77
C ASN A 97 -13.13 2.93 10.84
N GLU A 98 -13.63 1.79 11.30
CA GLU A 98 -13.51 0.52 10.60
C GLU A 98 -14.10 0.60 9.18
N ALA A 99 -15.26 1.23 9.02
CA ALA A 99 -15.91 1.41 7.73
C ALA A 99 -15.05 2.22 6.75
N SER A 100 -14.41 3.30 7.21
CA SER A 100 -13.58 4.17 6.38
C SER A 100 -12.28 3.49 5.94
N VAL A 101 -11.66 2.71 6.83
CA VAL A 101 -10.49 1.89 6.52
C VAL A 101 -10.86 0.84 5.47
N LEU A 102 -11.94 0.08 5.70
CA LEU A 102 -12.41 -0.94 4.76
C LEU A 102 -12.73 -0.33 3.39
N TYR A 103 -13.45 0.80 3.38
CA TYR A 103 -13.82 1.49 2.14
C TYR A 103 -12.60 1.94 1.35
N ASN A 104 -11.63 2.60 2.00
CA ASN A 104 -10.43 3.09 1.31
C ASN A 104 -9.61 1.92 0.73
N LEU A 105 -9.40 0.87 1.52
CA LEU A 105 -8.69 -0.32 1.09
C LEU A 105 -9.38 -1.00 -0.10
N LYS A 106 -10.71 -1.13 -0.05
CA LYS A 106 -11.53 -1.71 -1.12
C LYS A 106 -11.44 -0.89 -2.42
N ASP A 107 -11.62 0.42 -2.33
CA ASP A 107 -11.61 1.33 -3.49
C ASP A 107 -10.22 1.38 -4.16
N ARG A 108 -9.16 1.41 -3.35
CA ARG A 108 -7.77 1.30 -3.83
C ARG A 108 -7.50 -0.05 -4.48
N TYR A 109 -7.90 -1.15 -3.84
CA TYR A 109 -7.72 -2.50 -4.37
C TYR A 109 -8.37 -2.69 -5.75
N TYR A 110 -9.63 -2.27 -5.92
CA TYR A 110 -10.32 -2.36 -7.21
C TYR A 110 -9.73 -1.41 -8.27
N SER A 111 -9.03 -0.36 -7.85
CA SER A 111 -8.25 0.51 -8.73
C SER A 111 -6.84 -0.05 -9.04
N GLY A 112 -6.48 -1.21 -8.49
CA GLY A 112 -5.16 -1.84 -8.68
C GLY A 112 -4.05 -1.29 -7.78
N LEU A 113 -4.40 -0.44 -6.80
CA LEU A 113 -3.49 0.17 -5.84
C LEU A 113 -3.42 -0.70 -4.58
N ILE A 114 -2.48 -1.64 -4.54
CA ILE A 114 -2.46 -2.67 -3.47
C ILE A 114 -1.73 -2.27 -2.20
N TYR A 115 -0.87 -1.24 -2.28
CA TYR A 115 -0.13 -0.70 -1.14
C TYR A 115 -0.84 0.56 -0.63
N THR A 116 -1.04 0.63 0.68
CA THR A 116 -1.62 1.79 1.35
C THR A 116 -0.91 2.01 2.67
N TYR A 117 -0.51 3.24 2.97
CA TYR A 117 0.07 3.57 4.25
C TYR A 117 -0.99 3.64 5.36
N SER A 118 -0.56 3.35 6.58
CA SER A 118 -1.35 3.50 7.81
C SER A 118 -0.43 4.03 8.90
N GLY A 119 -0.13 5.33 8.83
CA GLY A 119 0.86 5.98 9.69
C GLY A 119 2.23 5.33 9.54
N LEU A 120 2.74 4.66 10.56
CA LEU A 120 4.07 4.04 10.49
C LEU A 120 4.10 2.74 9.66
N PHE A 121 2.96 2.07 9.51
CA PHE A 121 2.89 0.78 8.81
C PHE A 121 2.39 0.92 7.37
N CYS A 122 2.48 -0.18 6.61
CA CYS A 122 1.88 -0.28 5.28
C CYS A 122 1.01 -1.53 5.21
N VAL A 123 -0.24 -1.33 4.80
CA VAL A 123 -1.21 -2.39 4.54
C VAL A 123 -1.09 -2.78 3.07
N VAL A 124 -1.02 -4.09 2.82
CA VAL A 124 -0.89 -4.66 1.49
C VAL A 124 -1.98 -5.70 1.28
N ILE A 125 -2.76 -5.55 0.22
CA ILE A 125 -3.77 -6.54 -0.17
C ILE A 125 -3.22 -7.35 -1.34
N ASN A 126 -3.20 -8.68 -1.21
CA ASN A 126 -2.70 -9.56 -2.26
C ASN A 126 -3.56 -9.41 -3.54
N PRO A 127 -3.00 -8.98 -4.69
CA PRO A 127 -3.76 -8.80 -5.92
C PRO A 127 -4.22 -10.10 -6.58
N TYR A 128 -3.62 -11.25 -6.22
CA TYR A 128 -3.79 -12.54 -6.91
C TYR A 128 -3.58 -12.48 -8.44
N LYS A 129 -2.93 -11.43 -8.93
CA LYS A 129 -2.55 -11.22 -10.33
C LYS A 129 -1.20 -10.51 -10.38
N ASN A 130 -0.52 -10.69 -11.51
CA ASN A 130 0.74 -10.00 -11.76
C ASN A 130 0.45 -8.54 -12.14
N LEU A 131 0.95 -7.60 -11.34
CA LEU A 131 0.92 -6.18 -11.64
C LEU A 131 2.27 -5.73 -12.22
N PRO A 132 2.31 -4.84 -13.22
CA PRO A 132 3.56 -4.36 -13.83
C PRO A 132 4.36 -3.37 -12.95
N ILE A 133 4.17 -3.41 -11.62
CA ILE A 133 4.78 -2.47 -10.65
C ILE A 133 6.16 -2.91 -10.13
N TYR A 134 6.67 -4.07 -10.60
CA TYR A 134 7.96 -4.63 -10.17
C TYR A 134 8.95 -4.71 -11.35
N SER A 135 9.43 -3.57 -11.82
CA SER A 135 10.46 -3.48 -12.86
C SER A 135 11.66 -2.65 -12.39
N GLU A 136 12.78 -2.74 -13.10
CA GLU A 136 13.97 -1.91 -12.83
C GLU A 136 13.67 -0.42 -12.96
N ASN A 137 12.83 -0.02 -13.92
CA ASN A 137 12.39 1.36 -14.06
C ASN A 137 11.68 1.86 -12.79
N ILE A 138 10.82 1.03 -12.19
CA ILE A 138 10.18 1.37 -10.91
C ILE A 138 11.20 1.44 -9.78
N ILE A 139 12.20 0.55 -9.72
CA ILE A 139 13.27 0.63 -8.71
C ILE A 139 13.96 1.99 -8.77
N GLU A 140 14.37 2.44 -9.96
CA GLU A 140 15.01 3.74 -10.15
C GLU A 140 14.08 4.92 -9.81
N MET A 141 12.77 4.81 -10.07
CA MET A 141 11.80 5.83 -9.67
C MET A 141 11.75 6.05 -8.15
N TYR A 142 11.89 4.98 -7.36
CA TYR A 142 11.85 5.06 -5.88
C TYR A 142 13.22 5.35 -5.25
N ARG A 143 14.32 5.14 -5.97
CA ARG A 143 15.68 5.32 -5.46
C ARG A 143 15.94 6.75 -4.98
N GLY A 144 16.41 6.90 -3.74
CA GLY A 144 16.71 8.19 -3.14
C GLY A 144 15.48 9.07 -2.85
N LYS A 145 14.26 8.56 -3.03
CA LYS A 145 13.03 9.32 -2.81
C LYS A 145 12.54 9.23 -1.38
N LYS A 146 12.06 10.35 -0.85
CA LYS A 146 11.36 10.37 0.44
C LYS A 146 9.96 9.79 0.29
N ARG A 147 9.42 9.34 1.43
CA ARG A 147 8.11 8.71 1.54
C ARG A 147 6.94 9.50 0.90
N HIS A 148 6.97 10.82 0.94
CA HIS A 148 5.88 11.67 0.40
C HIS A 148 6.11 12.08 -1.07
N GLU A 149 7.28 11.77 -1.66
CA GLU A 149 7.57 12.09 -3.05
C GLU A 149 7.02 11.04 -4.02
N MET A 150 6.79 9.82 -3.53
CA MET A 150 6.32 8.67 -4.30
C MET A 150 5.15 8.00 -3.59
N PRO A 151 4.21 7.38 -4.33
CA PRO A 151 3.06 6.74 -3.72
C PRO A 151 3.47 5.51 -2.90
N PRO A 152 2.56 4.95 -2.07
CA PRO A 152 2.87 3.79 -1.25
C PRO A 152 3.33 2.59 -2.09
N HIS A 153 4.47 2.01 -1.73
CA HIS A 153 5.02 0.82 -2.38
C HIS A 153 6.06 0.12 -1.50
N ILE A 154 6.29 -1.18 -1.70
CA ILE A 154 7.30 -1.95 -0.96
C ILE A 154 8.72 -1.41 -1.14
N TYR A 155 9.02 -0.84 -2.31
CA TYR A 155 10.32 -0.19 -2.58
C TYR A 155 10.51 1.10 -1.78
N ALA A 156 9.44 1.87 -1.51
CA ALA A 156 9.54 3.03 -0.63
C ALA A 156 9.87 2.63 0.82
N ILE A 157 9.30 1.52 1.30
CA ILE A 157 9.62 0.97 2.65
C ILE A 157 11.08 0.52 2.69
N SER A 158 11.52 -0.19 1.65
CA SER A 158 12.90 -0.68 1.51
C SER A 158 13.91 0.47 1.47
N GLU A 159 13.64 1.51 0.68
CA GLU A 159 14.47 2.71 0.59
C GLU A 159 14.51 3.48 1.91
N SER A 160 13.37 3.62 2.58
CA SER A 160 13.33 4.30 3.89
C SER A 160 14.18 3.56 4.91
N ALA A 161 14.06 2.22 5.01
CA ALA A 161 14.88 1.43 5.92
C ALA A 161 16.37 1.52 5.57
N TYR A 162 16.71 1.40 4.28
CA TYR A 162 18.10 1.52 3.81
C TYR A 162 18.71 2.89 4.13
N ARG A 163 17.97 3.97 3.89
CA ARG A 163 18.44 5.33 4.19
C ARG A 163 18.57 5.58 5.69
N CYS A 164 17.61 5.15 6.51
CA CYS A 164 17.71 5.28 7.97
C CYS A 164 18.91 4.51 8.51
N MET A 165 19.12 3.26 8.05
CA MET A 165 20.29 2.47 8.43
C MET A 165 21.62 3.19 8.14
N LEU A 166 21.78 3.76 6.94
CA LEU A 166 23.00 4.47 6.56
C LEU A 166 23.19 5.79 7.32
N GLN A 167 22.10 6.50 7.61
CA GLN A 167 22.11 7.79 8.28
C GLN A 167 22.38 7.65 9.78
N ASP A 168 21.66 6.74 10.43
CA ASP A 168 21.65 6.59 11.89
C ASP A 168 22.69 5.57 12.35
N ARG A 169 23.27 4.78 11.43
CA ARG A 169 24.22 3.69 11.69
C ARG A 169 23.65 2.62 12.63
N GLU A 170 22.35 2.40 12.52
CA GLU A 170 21.62 1.40 13.30
C GLU A 170 21.00 0.32 12.40
N ASP A 171 21.11 -0.93 12.84
CA ASP A 171 20.48 -2.07 12.18
C ASP A 171 18.97 -1.89 12.06
N GLN A 172 18.43 -2.27 10.91
CA GLN A 172 17.00 -2.15 10.62
C GLN A 172 16.36 -3.51 10.46
N SER A 173 15.04 -3.57 10.63
CA SER A 173 14.28 -4.77 10.30
C SER A 173 13.00 -4.45 9.55
N ILE A 174 12.66 -5.29 8.57
CA ILE A 174 11.39 -5.25 7.86
C ILE A 174 10.63 -6.52 8.21
N LEU A 175 9.50 -6.34 8.91
CA LEU A 175 8.63 -7.40 9.36
C LEU A 175 7.39 -7.49 8.46
N CYS A 176 7.21 -8.62 7.78
CA CYS A 176 5.99 -8.92 7.04
C CYS A 176 5.06 -9.78 7.90
N THR A 177 3.89 -9.26 8.26
CA THR A 177 2.84 -9.94 9.04
C THR A 177 1.61 -10.23 8.19
N GLY A 178 0.71 -11.07 8.72
CA GLY A 178 -0.57 -11.42 8.11
C GLY A 178 -0.79 -12.93 8.04
N GLU A 179 -2.00 -13.32 7.68
CA GLU A 179 -2.41 -14.73 7.60
C GLU A 179 -1.67 -15.50 6.50
N SER A 180 -1.79 -16.83 6.51
CA SER A 180 -1.28 -17.68 5.44
C SER A 180 -1.85 -17.26 4.08
N GLY A 181 -1.00 -17.15 3.06
CA GLY A 181 -1.43 -16.70 1.72
C GLY A 181 -1.51 -15.17 1.50
N ALA A 182 -1.30 -14.35 2.54
CA ALA A 182 -1.36 -12.88 2.44
C ALA A 182 -0.27 -12.24 1.54
N GLY A 183 0.71 -13.01 1.03
CA GLY A 183 1.75 -12.49 0.14
C GLY A 183 3.04 -12.03 0.83
N LYS A 184 3.26 -12.39 2.10
CA LYS A 184 4.46 -12.03 2.89
C LYS A 184 5.78 -12.40 2.21
N THR A 185 5.86 -13.63 1.71
CA THR A 185 7.07 -14.16 1.03
C THR A 185 7.40 -13.40 -0.24
N GLU A 186 6.38 -13.05 -1.04
CA GLU A 186 6.58 -12.28 -2.27
C GLU A 186 7.06 -10.86 -1.97
N ASN A 187 6.46 -10.19 -0.99
CA ASN A 187 6.94 -8.87 -0.54
C ASN A 187 8.39 -8.93 -0.06
N THR A 188 8.76 -9.95 0.73
CA THR A 188 10.15 -10.15 1.18
C THR A 188 11.12 -10.32 0.00
N LYS A 189 10.74 -11.10 -1.03
CA LYS A 189 11.55 -11.21 -2.26
C LYS A 189 11.73 -9.86 -2.95
N LYS A 190 10.69 -9.02 -2.99
CA LYS A 190 10.76 -7.68 -3.60
C LYS A 190 11.65 -6.71 -2.82
N VAL A 191 11.63 -6.77 -1.50
CA VAL A 191 12.55 -5.99 -0.65
C VAL A 191 14.01 -6.38 -0.95
N ILE A 192 14.30 -7.69 -0.99
CA ILE A 192 15.65 -8.18 -1.31
C ILE A 192 16.05 -7.77 -2.74
N GLN A 193 15.14 -7.88 -3.71
CA GLN A 193 15.37 -7.44 -5.09
C GLN A 193 15.75 -5.96 -5.16
N TYR A 194 15.01 -5.10 -4.46
CA TYR A 194 15.27 -3.67 -4.40
C TYR A 194 16.66 -3.37 -3.80
N LEU A 195 16.94 -3.92 -2.62
CA LEU A 195 18.20 -3.69 -1.90
C LEU A 195 19.41 -4.17 -2.69
N ALA A 196 19.30 -5.34 -3.33
CA ALA A 196 20.38 -5.86 -4.20
C ALA A 196 20.68 -4.89 -5.36
N HIS A 197 19.64 -4.27 -5.93
CA HIS A 197 19.80 -3.29 -7.01
C HIS A 197 20.40 -1.98 -6.53
N VAL A 198 19.88 -1.38 -5.45
CA VAL A 198 20.33 -0.05 -5.00
C VAL A 198 21.68 -0.07 -4.28
N ALA A 199 21.99 -1.16 -3.57
CA ALA A 199 23.25 -1.32 -2.84
C ALA A 199 24.38 -1.92 -3.69
N SER A 200 24.07 -2.45 -4.88
CA SER A 200 25.12 -2.85 -5.82
C SER A 200 25.79 -1.59 -6.38
N SER A 201 26.89 -1.21 -5.72
CA SER A 201 27.75 -0.10 -6.11
C SER A 201 28.10 -0.21 -7.60
N HIS A 202 27.78 0.82 -8.39
CA HIS A 202 28.18 0.91 -9.79
C HIS A 202 29.72 1.01 -9.88
N LYS A 203 30.40 -0.14 -9.87
CA LYS A 203 31.73 -0.27 -10.45
C LYS A 203 31.58 -0.17 -11.98
N GLY A 204 31.50 1.07 -12.46
CA GLY A 204 31.70 1.46 -13.86
C GLY A 204 30.62 1.01 -14.85
N ARG A 205 29.88 1.98 -15.41
CA ARG A 205 29.35 1.82 -16.77
C ARG A 205 30.55 1.60 -17.70
N LYS A 206 30.73 0.37 -18.18
CA LYS A 206 31.45 0.09 -19.43
C LYS A 206 30.49 -0.64 -20.36
N ASP A 207 30.41 -0.12 -21.58
CA ASP A 207 29.54 -0.54 -22.66
C ASP A 207 29.71 -2.01 -23.09
N HIS A 208 28.60 -2.51 -23.66
CA HIS A 208 28.45 -3.56 -24.68
C HIS A 208 28.38 -5.06 -24.32
N ASN A 209 27.21 -5.62 -24.70
CA ASN A 209 26.89 -6.98 -25.14
C ASN A 209 27.30 -8.19 -24.29
N ILE A 210 26.35 -8.71 -23.48
CA ILE A 210 26.30 -10.10 -23.00
C ILE A 210 24.82 -10.57 -22.98
N PRO A 211 24.47 -11.81 -23.42
CA PRO A 211 23.08 -12.28 -23.49
C PRO A 211 22.46 -12.53 -22.10
N PRO A 212 21.12 -12.65 -22.00
CA PRO A 212 20.42 -12.75 -20.72
C PRO A 212 20.41 -14.21 -20.23
N ASP A 213 21.43 -14.61 -19.47
CA ASP A 213 21.42 -15.87 -18.73
C ASP A 213 21.38 -15.61 -17.22
N SER A 214 20.19 -15.83 -16.64
CA SER A 214 19.89 -16.09 -15.22
C SER A 214 20.36 -15.05 -14.17
N PRO A 215 19.56 -14.79 -13.11
CA PRO A 215 20.00 -13.91 -12.03
C PRO A 215 21.24 -14.51 -11.36
N LYS A 216 22.40 -13.90 -11.57
CA LYS A 216 23.62 -14.24 -10.84
C LYS A 216 23.31 -14.13 -9.35
N ALA A 217 23.40 -15.25 -8.64
CA ALA A 217 23.23 -15.30 -7.20
C ALA A 217 24.14 -14.26 -6.56
N PHE A 218 23.53 -13.26 -5.92
CA PHE A 218 24.23 -12.31 -5.08
C PHE A 218 25.01 -13.11 -4.03
N LYS A 219 26.34 -13.10 -4.09
CA LYS A 219 27.16 -13.57 -2.98
C LYS A 219 27.07 -12.51 -1.90
N LEU A 220 26.13 -12.72 -0.99
CA LEU A 220 26.04 -12.09 0.31
C LEU A 220 27.44 -12.15 0.93
N GLN A 221 28.17 -11.03 0.95
CA GLN A 221 29.38 -10.97 1.75
C GLN A 221 28.91 -10.95 3.20
N ALA A 222 29.11 -12.05 3.90
CA ALA A 222 29.28 -12.02 5.34
C ALA A 222 30.61 -11.29 5.62
N SER A 223 30.65 -9.98 5.40
CA SER A 223 31.79 -9.17 5.81
C SER A 223 31.60 -8.88 7.29
N GLY A 224 32.33 -9.61 8.13
CA GLY A 224 32.49 -9.32 9.56
C GLY A 224 33.30 -8.05 9.81
N SER A 225 33.00 -6.96 9.10
CA SER A 225 33.52 -5.63 9.43
C SER A 225 32.73 -5.11 10.63
N PRO A 226 33.39 -4.63 11.69
CA PRO A 226 32.73 -4.16 12.92
C PRO A 226 31.80 -2.94 12.70
N ASP A 227 31.91 -2.27 11.54
CA ASP A 227 31.12 -1.08 11.18
C ASP A 227 29.98 -1.38 10.17
N ALA A 228 29.73 -2.64 9.82
CA ALA A 228 28.66 -2.98 8.88
C ALA A 228 27.29 -2.95 9.56
N CYS A 229 26.34 -2.23 8.97
CA CYS A 229 24.94 -2.26 9.39
C CYS A 229 24.16 -3.34 8.65
N VAL A 230 23.13 -3.88 9.30
CA VAL A 230 22.34 -5.01 8.80
C VAL A 230 20.87 -4.64 8.65
N ILE A 231 20.25 -5.06 7.54
CA ILE A 231 18.80 -5.11 7.41
C ILE A 231 18.32 -6.55 7.52
N SER A 232 17.49 -6.82 8.52
CA SER A 232 16.90 -8.14 8.77
C SER A 232 15.45 -8.23 8.28
N PHE A 233 15.05 -9.38 7.77
CA PHE A 233 13.71 -9.65 7.23
C PHE A 233 13.09 -10.79 8.00
N ALA A 234 11.89 -10.56 8.52
CA ALA A 234 11.12 -11.54 9.26
C ALA A 234 9.74 -11.73 8.62
N VAL A 235 9.31 -12.99 8.47
CA VAL A 235 7.95 -13.37 8.08
C VAL A 235 7.25 -13.98 9.28
N CYS A 236 6.18 -13.33 9.76
CA CYS A 236 5.33 -13.83 10.83
C CYS A 236 4.00 -14.35 10.27
N THR A 237 3.68 -15.59 10.62
CA THR A 237 2.31 -16.16 10.58
C THR A 237 1.83 -16.34 12.01
N ASP A 238 0.52 -16.43 12.23
CA ASP A 238 -0.19 -16.28 13.52
C ASP A 238 0.44 -16.93 14.78
N LEU A 239 1.36 -17.89 14.69
CA LEU A 239 2.11 -18.42 15.83
C LEU A 239 3.64 -18.63 15.63
N HIS A 240 4.23 -18.32 14.47
CA HIS A 240 5.65 -18.63 14.18
C HIS A 240 6.35 -17.60 13.29
N VAL A 241 7.59 -17.25 13.64
CA VAL A 241 8.53 -16.54 12.76
C VAL A 241 9.19 -17.57 11.83
N LEU A 242 8.84 -17.55 10.55
CA LEU A 242 9.18 -18.65 9.61
C LEU A 242 10.39 -18.38 8.72
N LEU A 243 10.81 -17.12 8.57
CA LEU A 243 11.95 -16.78 7.71
C LEU A 243 12.73 -15.62 8.30
N PHE A 244 13.99 -15.86 8.64
CA PHE A 244 14.98 -14.82 8.97
C PHE A 244 16.01 -14.76 7.85
N LYS A 245 16.13 -13.61 7.20
CA LYS A 245 17.27 -13.29 6.31
C LYS A 245 17.86 -11.96 6.76
N SER A 246 19.17 -11.82 6.65
CA SER A 246 19.86 -10.58 6.99
C SER A 246 20.80 -10.20 5.84
N LEU A 247 20.74 -8.94 5.42
CA LEU A 247 21.64 -8.35 4.44
C LEU A 247 22.57 -7.38 5.17
N ALA A 248 23.87 -7.60 5.09
CA ALA A 248 24.88 -6.68 5.63
C ALA A 248 25.30 -5.66 4.58
N PHE A 249 25.50 -4.42 4.99
CA PHE A 249 25.90 -3.29 4.16
C PHE A 249 27.12 -2.59 4.79
N PRO A 250 28.08 -2.14 3.95
CA PRO A 250 29.27 -1.44 4.41
C PRO A 250 28.99 -0.01 4.92
#